data_AF-A0A109K205-F1
#
_entry.id   AF-A0A109K205-F1
#
_cell.length_a   1.000
_cell.length_b   1.000
_cell.length_c   1.000
_cell.angle_alpha   90.00
_cell.angle_beta   90.00
_cell.angle_gamma   90.00
#
_symmetry.space_group_name_H-M   'P 1'
#
loop_
_entity.id
_entity.type
_entity.pdbx_description
1 polymer ?
#
loop_
_entity_poly.entity_id
_entity_poly.type
_entity_poly.pdbx_seq_one_letter_code
_entity_poly.pdbx_strand_id
1 'polypeptide(L)'
;METAETTMFEAARAVLRRYIALATFLGSYLILTVVGNLLFFSPIGDQLGRHSVLGFSIRNFKTAGTAGFWILLLLPFIVAPAVVEAVRRIAAPWLIRHGQGLPEPSRVAYLALLLAFYLFALTALWRADAVHLLTRATTYEDALRDRFLLLATLGFWPQMVIKSGLVTLSLFGLIQTLTKRDPFWLIIAAFNLVAVSALLILLNMKWPLVLYYGLNVVAILLYARRPLVPGISFAALAGTAYLLISFALLRVVPMPTIHVEIADIGAQPGHPGRGRIETSIAPPLNETSVAPPLKEAAVMPLLAIFNRMALPFPFYYDVFTGEPGKCGTLVDRIKRKTNPCQPSTLVYQEMFADQFAGIGTAPQAVHITGYALSGWAGALIEIMLASAIMGLFAALSELRGPLVDTASIIGAMAGYFFSQLPFEGPIIYDHGILWCGIVLAFLAAAGALGTLGSGMSREPRTS
;
A
#
# COMPACT_ATOMS: atom_id res chain seq x y z
N MET A 1 22.75 -31.22 13.90
CA MET A 1 22.73 -29.80 13.48
C MET A 1 21.51 -29.49 12.62
N GLU A 2 21.22 -30.27 11.58
CA GLU A 2 20.07 -30.06 10.66
C GLU A 2 18.69 -30.02 11.35
N THR A 3 18.49 -30.78 12.43
CA THR A 3 17.24 -30.78 13.20
C THR A 3 17.02 -29.50 14.02
N ALA A 4 18.09 -28.85 14.50
CA ALA A 4 17.99 -27.66 15.35
C ALA A 4 17.79 -26.37 14.54
N GLU A 5 18.38 -26.27 13.35
CA GLU A 5 18.15 -25.13 12.46
C GLU A 5 16.72 -25.12 11.91
N THR A 6 16.20 -26.32 11.59
CA THR A 6 14.83 -26.48 11.09
C THR A 6 13.79 -26.05 12.13
N THR A 7 14.02 -26.33 13.42
CA THR A 7 13.08 -25.94 14.49
C THR A 7 13.08 -24.44 14.75
N MET A 8 14.25 -23.78 14.70
CA MET A 8 14.34 -22.32 14.88
C MET A 8 13.65 -21.56 13.74
N PHE A 9 13.85 -22.00 12.49
CA PHE A 9 13.21 -21.38 11.33
C PHE A 9 11.68 -21.49 11.37
N GLU A 10 11.14 -22.66 11.69
CA GLU A 10 9.70 -22.85 11.82
C GLU A 10 9.10 -22.06 12.99
N ALA A 11 9.82 -21.93 14.11
CA ALA A 11 9.41 -21.08 15.22
C ALA A 11 9.36 -19.60 14.81
N ALA A 12 10.40 -19.10 14.14
CA ALA A 12 10.44 -17.72 13.63
C ALA A 12 9.30 -17.46 12.63
N ARG A 13 9.05 -18.42 11.74
CA ARG A 13 7.95 -18.37 10.77
C ARG A 13 6.58 -18.33 11.43
N ALA A 14 6.37 -19.14 12.47
CA ALA A 14 5.12 -19.15 13.23
C ALA A 14 4.87 -17.81 13.94
N VAL A 15 5.92 -17.22 14.54
CA VAL A 15 5.87 -15.87 15.14
C VAL A 15 5.58 -14.82 14.07
N LEU A 16 6.26 -14.88 12.93
CA LEU A 16 6.06 -13.94 11.83
C LEU A 16 4.65 -14.04 11.26
N ARG A 17 4.11 -15.25 11.05
CA ARG A 17 2.72 -15.44 10.61
C ARG A 17 1.74 -14.82 11.59
N ARG A 18 1.99 -14.98 12.89
CA ARG A 18 1.15 -14.38 13.94
C ARG A 18 1.15 -12.86 13.90
N TYR A 19 2.32 -12.25 13.70
CA TYR A 19 2.46 -10.79 13.76
C TYR A 19 2.69 -10.17 12.39
N ILE A 20 2.30 -10.81 11.29
CA ILE A 20 2.68 -10.35 9.94
C ILE A 20 2.16 -8.94 9.66
N ALA A 21 0.94 -8.61 10.09
CA ALA A 21 0.38 -7.27 9.94
C ALA A 21 1.23 -6.21 10.65
N LEU A 22 1.60 -6.46 11.91
CA LEU A 22 2.47 -5.58 12.70
C LEU A 22 3.88 -5.49 12.11
N ALA A 23 4.45 -6.63 11.71
CA ALA A 23 5.78 -6.70 11.13
C ALA A 23 5.84 -5.95 9.79
N THR A 24 4.82 -6.08 8.94
CA THR A 24 4.73 -5.30 7.70
C THR A 24 4.53 -3.81 7.98
N PHE A 25 3.68 -3.45 8.95
CA PHE A 25 3.51 -2.04 9.35
C PHE A 25 4.82 -1.42 9.84
N LEU A 26 5.45 -1.98 10.88
CA LEU A 26 6.70 -1.44 11.43
C LEU A 26 7.85 -1.52 10.44
N GLY A 27 7.97 -2.62 9.69
CA GLY A 27 9.03 -2.82 8.71
C GLY A 27 8.92 -1.83 7.56
N SER A 28 7.74 -1.68 6.95
CA SER A 28 7.53 -0.71 5.87
C SER A 28 7.68 0.73 6.38
N TYR A 29 7.16 1.04 7.56
CA TYR A 29 7.28 2.37 8.16
C TYR A 29 8.74 2.74 8.48
N LEU A 30 9.50 1.81 9.08
CA LEU A 30 10.92 1.97 9.37
C LEU A 30 11.70 2.28 8.09
N ILE A 31 11.53 1.43 7.09
CA ILE A 31 12.28 1.48 5.83
C ILE A 31 11.91 2.72 5.02
N LEU A 32 10.61 3.00 4.86
CA LEU A 32 10.14 4.01 3.92
C LEU A 32 10.02 5.41 4.53
N THR A 33 9.87 5.53 5.85
CA THR A 33 9.65 6.83 6.52
C THR A 33 10.78 7.18 7.48
N VAL A 34 11.09 6.30 8.44
CA VAL A 34 12.06 6.60 9.51
C VAL A 34 13.48 6.72 8.97
N VAL A 35 13.94 5.72 8.21
CA VAL A 35 15.29 5.72 7.62
C VAL A 35 15.49 6.93 6.70
N GLY A 36 14.50 7.24 5.84
CA GLY A 36 14.57 8.42 4.99
C GLY A 36 14.67 9.73 5.77
N ASN A 37 13.90 9.86 6.85
CA ASN A 37 13.99 11.05 7.72
C ASN A 37 15.30 11.15 8.48
N LEU A 38 15.89 10.03 8.92
CA LEU A 38 17.25 10.04 9.48
C LEU A 38 18.29 10.47 8.43
N LEU A 39 18.15 9.99 7.20
CA LEU A 39 19.06 10.34 6.11
C LEU A 39 18.99 11.82 5.74
N PHE A 40 17.83 12.50 5.83
CA PHE A 40 17.71 13.93 5.53
C PHE A 40 18.60 14.83 6.40
N PHE A 41 19.00 14.38 7.59
CA PHE A 41 19.96 15.12 8.44
C PHE A 41 21.43 14.94 7.99
N SER A 42 21.68 14.05 7.03
CA SER A 42 22.98 13.91 6.37
C SER A 42 23.05 14.73 5.07
N PRO A 43 24.26 15.08 4.58
CA PRO A 43 24.42 15.77 3.30
C PRO A 43 23.78 15.01 2.12
N ILE A 44 23.84 13.67 2.14
CA ILE A 44 23.29 12.82 1.08
C ILE A 44 21.77 12.91 1.05
N GLY A 45 21.11 12.83 2.21
CA GLY A 45 19.65 12.92 2.25
C GLY A 45 19.14 14.32 1.90
N ASP A 46 19.81 15.38 2.34
CA ASP A 46 19.43 16.76 1.96
C ASP A 46 19.50 16.96 0.43
N GLN A 47 20.54 16.44 -0.23
CA GLN A 47 20.62 16.42 -1.70
C GLN A 47 19.47 15.63 -2.34
N LEU A 48 19.15 14.44 -1.81
CA LEU A 48 18.03 13.64 -2.32
C LEU A 48 16.69 14.38 -2.18
N GLY A 49 16.46 15.05 -1.06
CA GLY A 49 15.28 15.88 -0.85
C GLY A 49 15.19 17.03 -1.87
N ARG A 50 16.30 17.76 -2.11
CA ARG A 50 16.38 18.84 -3.11
C ARG A 50 16.10 18.37 -4.53
N HIS A 51 16.51 17.16 -4.88
CA HIS A 51 16.21 16.57 -6.19
C HIS A 51 14.72 16.24 -6.38
N SER A 52 13.96 16.07 -5.30
CA SER A 52 12.54 15.69 -5.38
C SER A 52 11.58 16.85 -5.16
N VAL A 53 11.95 17.83 -4.33
CA VAL A 53 11.18 19.04 -4.08
C VAL A 53 12.10 20.25 -4.17
N LEU A 54 11.75 21.18 -5.06
CA LEU A 54 12.50 22.41 -5.27
C LEU A 54 12.55 23.22 -3.96
N GLY A 55 13.75 23.63 -3.55
CA GLY A 55 13.96 24.39 -2.32
C GLY A 55 13.83 23.58 -1.02
N PHE A 56 13.68 22.25 -1.10
CA PHE A 56 13.73 21.41 0.09
C PHE A 56 15.09 21.53 0.78
N SER A 57 15.09 21.85 2.06
CA SER A 57 16.21 21.54 2.94
C SER A 57 15.66 21.26 4.31
N ILE A 58 16.16 20.22 4.97
CA ILE A 58 15.69 19.86 6.31
C ILE A 58 15.88 21.01 7.31
N ARG A 59 16.89 21.86 7.06
CA ARG A 59 17.22 23.03 7.89
C ARG A 59 16.22 24.17 7.77
N ASN A 60 15.39 24.18 6.72
CA ASN A 60 14.38 25.22 6.52
C ASN A 60 13.13 24.98 7.37
N PHE A 61 12.96 23.79 7.94
CA PHE A 61 11.85 23.45 8.82
C PHE A 61 12.20 23.82 10.26
N LYS A 62 11.39 24.71 10.87
CA LYS A 62 11.66 25.24 12.21
C LYS A 62 11.58 24.16 13.30
N THR A 63 10.74 23.16 13.06
CA THR A 63 10.43 22.11 14.03
C THR A 63 11.17 20.79 13.76
N ALA A 64 11.92 20.69 12.65
CA ALA A 64 12.70 19.50 12.33
C ALA A 64 13.79 19.25 13.39
N GLY A 65 13.91 18.00 13.82
CA GLY A 65 14.92 17.58 14.80
C GLY A 65 14.55 17.85 16.26
N THR A 66 13.41 18.48 16.55
CA THR A 66 12.91 18.65 17.92
C THR A 66 12.55 17.30 18.57
N ALA A 67 12.45 17.25 19.90
CA ALA A 67 12.04 16.02 20.59
C ALA A 67 10.67 15.51 20.13
N GLY A 68 9.70 16.41 19.92
CA GLY A 68 8.38 16.03 19.41
C GLY A 68 8.42 15.45 18.00
N PHE A 69 9.31 15.93 17.12
CA PHE A 69 9.51 15.36 15.78
C PHE A 69 9.91 13.88 15.87
N TRP A 70 10.90 13.57 16.71
CA TRP A 70 11.38 12.20 16.89
C TRP A 70 10.40 11.31 17.64
N ILE A 71 9.73 11.85 18.67
CA ILE A 71 8.70 11.10 19.41
C ILE A 71 7.55 10.73 18.48
N LEU A 72 7.06 11.66 17.66
CA LEU A 72 6.00 11.36 16.69
C LEU A 72 6.49 10.31 15.68
N LEU A 73 7.70 10.49 15.13
CA LEU A 73 8.28 9.57 14.16
C LEU A 73 8.42 8.14 14.73
N LEU A 74 8.79 7.98 16.00
CA LEU A 74 9.07 6.68 16.62
C LEU A 74 7.87 6.10 17.40
N LEU A 75 6.77 6.83 17.53
CA LEU A 75 5.57 6.42 18.26
C LEU A 75 5.07 5.01 17.91
N PRO A 76 5.04 4.58 16.62
CA PRO A 76 4.56 3.26 16.25
C PRO A 76 5.31 2.09 16.88
N PHE A 77 6.64 2.23 17.10
CA PHE A 77 7.47 1.13 17.62
C PHE A 77 7.22 0.84 19.10
N ILE A 78 6.58 1.76 19.81
CA ILE A 78 6.24 1.62 21.23
C ILE A 78 4.77 1.22 21.37
N VAL A 79 3.87 2.01 20.77
CA VAL A 79 2.43 1.86 21.00
C VAL A 79 1.87 0.65 20.25
N ALA A 80 2.27 0.42 19.00
CA ALA A 80 1.65 -0.62 18.19
C ALA A 80 1.89 -2.04 18.71
N PRO A 81 3.10 -2.45 19.09
CA PRO A 81 3.33 -3.78 19.68
C PRO A 81 2.51 -4.03 20.94
N ALA A 82 2.44 -3.04 21.84
CA ALA A 82 1.71 -3.16 23.10
C ALA A 82 0.21 -3.35 22.87
N VAL A 83 -0.38 -2.54 21.99
CA VAL A 83 -1.81 -2.62 21.67
C VAL A 83 -2.15 -3.88 20.87
N VAL A 84 -1.34 -4.25 19.88
CA VAL A 84 -1.51 -5.49 19.10
C VAL A 84 -1.52 -6.70 20.03
N GLU A 85 -0.58 -6.79 20.96
CA GLU A 85 -0.50 -7.91 21.90
C GLU A 85 -1.68 -7.91 22.88
N ALA A 86 -2.08 -6.75 23.40
CA ALA A 86 -3.24 -6.64 24.28
C ALA A 86 -4.53 -7.09 23.56
N VAL A 87 -4.79 -6.60 22.35
CA VAL A 87 -5.97 -6.98 21.57
C VAL A 87 -5.92 -8.45 21.18
N ARG A 88 -4.75 -8.98 20.81
CA ARG A 88 -4.59 -10.41 20.52
C ARG A 88 -5.01 -11.27 21.71
N ARG A 89 -4.49 -10.98 22.90
CA ARG A 89 -4.79 -11.73 24.13
C ARG A 89 -6.28 -11.72 24.47
N ILE A 90 -6.96 -10.62 24.21
CA ILE A 90 -8.40 -10.47 24.49
C ILE A 90 -9.25 -11.18 23.42
N ALA A 91 -8.92 -10.99 22.13
CA ALA A 91 -9.73 -11.48 21.02
C ALA A 91 -9.50 -12.97 20.69
N ALA A 92 -8.28 -13.49 20.87
CA ALA A 92 -7.93 -14.84 20.46
C ALA A 92 -8.78 -15.93 21.15
N PRO A 93 -9.01 -15.91 22.48
CA PRO A 93 -9.85 -16.92 23.13
C PRO A 93 -11.29 -16.93 22.58
N TRP A 94 -11.84 -15.76 22.28
CA TRP A 94 -13.18 -15.63 21.70
C TRP A 94 -13.21 -16.16 20.26
N LEU A 95 -12.23 -15.79 19.43
CA LEU A 95 -12.12 -16.26 18.05
C LEU A 95 -11.88 -17.77 17.98
N ILE A 96 -11.03 -18.34 18.84
CA ILE A 96 -10.79 -19.80 18.88
C ILE A 96 -12.08 -20.54 19.25
N ARG A 97 -12.88 -20.00 20.18
CA ARG A 97 -14.14 -20.64 20.60
C ARG A 97 -15.21 -20.64 19.50
N HIS A 98 -15.30 -19.58 18.70
CA HIS A 98 -16.39 -19.40 17.72
C HIS A 98 -15.97 -19.57 16.26
N GLY A 99 -14.66 -19.51 15.97
CA GLY A 99 -14.10 -19.50 14.62
C GLY A 99 -13.50 -20.83 14.17
N GLN A 100 -13.57 -21.88 15.00
CA GLN A 100 -13.18 -23.22 14.57
C GLN A 100 -14.18 -23.75 13.53
N GLY A 101 -13.65 -24.29 12.43
CA GLY A 101 -14.46 -24.96 11.42
C GLY A 101 -15.06 -24.05 10.35
N LEU A 102 -14.41 -22.94 10.00
CA LEU A 102 -14.80 -22.17 8.81
C LEU A 102 -14.83 -23.11 7.58
N PRO A 103 -16.00 -23.32 6.95
CA PRO A 103 -16.13 -24.31 5.90
C PRO A 103 -15.40 -23.84 4.65
N GLU A 104 -14.78 -24.80 3.96
CA GLU A 104 -14.07 -24.48 2.73
C GLU A 104 -15.07 -24.25 1.59
N PRO A 105 -14.90 -23.20 0.77
CA PRO A 105 -15.76 -22.97 -0.37
C PRO A 105 -15.65 -24.12 -1.37
N SER A 106 -16.76 -24.45 -2.02
CA SER A 106 -16.73 -25.37 -3.17
C SER A 106 -15.93 -24.75 -4.32
N ARG A 107 -15.27 -25.60 -5.13
CA ARG A 107 -14.56 -25.15 -6.34
C ARG A 107 -15.47 -24.37 -7.28
N VAL A 108 -16.74 -24.78 -7.37
CA VAL A 108 -17.76 -24.13 -8.20
C VAL A 108 -18.06 -22.72 -7.70
N ALA A 109 -18.27 -22.53 -6.39
CA ALA A 109 -18.53 -21.21 -5.82
C ALA A 109 -17.34 -20.25 -6.01
N TYR A 110 -16.12 -20.77 -5.82
CA TYR A 110 -14.90 -19.99 -6.08
C TYR A 110 -14.80 -19.57 -7.56
N LEU A 111 -14.99 -20.50 -8.50
CA LEU A 111 -14.94 -20.21 -9.94
C LEU A 111 -16.04 -19.24 -10.39
N ALA A 112 -17.26 -19.40 -9.86
CA ALA A 112 -18.37 -18.51 -10.18
C ALA A 112 -18.07 -17.07 -9.75
N LEU A 113 -17.58 -16.87 -8.53
CA LEU A 113 -17.18 -15.54 -8.04
C LEU A 113 -15.99 -14.98 -8.83
N LEU A 114 -14.98 -15.81 -9.10
CA LEU A 114 -13.80 -15.42 -9.87
C LEU A 114 -14.19 -14.95 -11.28
N LEU A 115 -15.03 -15.73 -11.97
CA LEU A 115 -15.52 -15.40 -13.30
C LEU A 115 -16.34 -14.10 -13.29
N ALA A 116 -17.24 -13.93 -12.31
CA ALA A 116 -18.02 -12.71 -12.17
C ALA A 116 -17.12 -11.47 -12.01
N PHE A 117 -16.08 -11.56 -11.18
CA PHE A 117 -15.13 -10.45 -10.98
C PHE A 117 -14.30 -10.15 -12.23
N TYR A 118 -13.80 -11.17 -12.94
CA TYR A 118 -13.08 -10.95 -14.20
C TYR A 118 -13.97 -10.34 -15.27
N LEU A 119 -15.18 -10.86 -15.48
CA LEU A 119 -16.12 -10.32 -16.47
C LEU A 119 -16.46 -8.85 -16.15
N PHE A 120 -16.73 -8.54 -14.89
CA PHE A 120 -16.99 -7.17 -14.46
C PHE A 120 -15.78 -6.25 -14.69
N ALA A 121 -14.59 -6.64 -14.24
CA ALA A 121 -13.37 -5.85 -14.39
C ALA A 121 -12.98 -5.62 -15.86
N LEU A 122 -13.03 -6.67 -16.69
CA LEU A 122 -12.72 -6.59 -18.12
C LEU A 122 -13.71 -5.71 -18.86
N THR A 123 -15.02 -5.85 -18.58
CA THR A 123 -16.05 -5.00 -19.19
C THR A 123 -15.84 -3.53 -18.81
N ALA A 124 -15.50 -3.25 -17.56
CA ALA A 124 -15.24 -1.89 -17.10
C ALA A 124 -13.98 -1.28 -17.73
N LEU A 125 -12.87 -2.04 -17.81
CA LEU A 125 -11.64 -1.58 -18.45
C LEU A 125 -11.82 -1.39 -19.96
N TRP A 126 -12.60 -2.25 -20.62
CA TRP A 126 -12.92 -2.11 -22.03
C TRP A 126 -13.74 -0.83 -22.29
N ARG A 127 -14.77 -0.57 -21.48
CA ARG A 127 -15.56 0.68 -21.58
C ARG A 127 -14.75 1.94 -21.27
N ALA A 128 -13.74 1.84 -20.40
CA ALA A 128 -12.83 2.93 -20.08
C ALA A 128 -11.68 3.09 -21.09
N ASP A 129 -11.65 2.27 -22.14
CA ASP A 129 -10.61 2.25 -23.18
C ASP A 129 -9.18 2.17 -22.61
N ALA A 130 -9.01 1.34 -21.57
CA ALA A 130 -7.78 1.31 -20.78
C ALA A 130 -6.53 0.97 -21.62
N VAL A 131 -6.68 0.12 -22.65
CA VAL A 131 -5.56 -0.26 -23.54
C VAL A 131 -5.11 0.92 -24.40
N HIS A 132 -6.06 1.69 -24.95
CA HIS A 132 -5.74 2.87 -25.73
C HIS A 132 -5.10 3.96 -24.86
N LEU A 133 -5.68 4.24 -23.68
CA LEU A 133 -5.12 5.19 -22.71
C LEU A 133 -3.71 4.80 -22.26
N LEU A 134 -3.45 3.51 -22.10
CA LEU A 134 -2.12 3.03 -21.73
C LEU A 134 -1.10 3.23 -22.86
N THR A 135 -1.49 2.95 -24.11
CA THR A 135 -0.56 2.92 -25.25
C THR A 135 -0.35 4.29 -25.90
N ARG A 136 -1.33 5.20 -25.85
CA ARG A 136 -1.30 6.49 -26.57
C ARG A 136 -0.28 7.50 -26.05
N ALA A 137 -0.02 7.52 -24.74
CA ALA A 137 0.87 8.53 -24.17
C ALA A 137 2.29 8.38 -24.76
N THR A 138 2.94 9.49 -25.08
CA THR A 138 4.32 9.47 -25.63
C THR A 138 5.31 10.09 -24.64
N THR A 139 4.81 10.95 -23.76
CA THR A 139 5.57 11.61 -22.70
C THR A 139 5.14 11.12 -21.31
N TYR A 140 5.94 11.47 -20.29
CA TYR A 140 5.62 11.21 -18.88
C TYR A 140 4.37 11.97 -18.41
N GLU A 141 4.22 13.23 -18.84
CA GLU A 141 3.06 14.07 -18.48
C GLU A 141 1.76 13.51 -19.08
N ASP A 142 1.79 13.08 -20.34
CA ASP A 142 0.65 12.40 -20.97
C ASP A 142 0.30 11.12 -20.22
N ALA A 143 1.30 10.32 -19.84
CA ALA A 143 1.07 9.09 -19.09
C ALA A 143 0.43 9.35 -17.72
N LEU A 144 0.83 10.43 -17.03
CA LEU A 144 0.19 10.87 -15.78
C LEU A 144 -1.25 11.33 -16.01
N ARG A 145 -1.49 12.16 -17.02
CA ARG A 145 -2.83 12.67 -17.35
C ARG A 145 -3.78 11.53 -17.73
N ASP A 146 -3.32 10.60 -18.57
CA ASP A 146 -4.07 9.43 -19.02
C ASP A 146 -4.40 8.49 -17.88
N ARG A 147 -3.48 8.33 -16.93
CA ARG A 147 -3.74 7.59 -15.69
C ARG A 147 -4.88 8.24 -14.89
N PHE A 148 -4.84 9.54 -14.65
CA PHE A 148 -5.91 10.20 -13.90
C PHE A 148 -7.26 10.11 -14.62
N LEU A 149 -7.26 10.27 -15.95
CA LEU A 149 -8.45 10.10 -16.78
C LEU A 149 -9.01 8.68 -16.70
N LEU A 150 -8.14 7.66 -16.80
CA LEU A 150 -8.53 6.26 -16.66
C LEU A 150 -9.16 5.98 -15.30
N LEU A 151 -8.52 6.41 -14.21
CA LEU A 151 -9.03 6.15 -12.85
C LEU A 151 -10.36 6.89 -12.60
N ALA A 152 -10.51 8.10 -13.13
CA ALA A 152 -11.76 8.84 -13.05
C ALA A 152 -12.89 8.15 -13.84
N THR A 153 -12.58 7.67 -15.05
CA THR A 153 -13.55 6.98 -15.94
C THR A 153 -13.95 5.61 -15.40
N LEU A 154 -12.99 4.86 -14.87
CA LEU A 154 -13.22 3.53 -14.31
C LEU A 154 -14.08 3.59 -13.04
N GLY A 155 -13.93 4.66 -12.25
CA GLY A 155 -14.65 4.84 -11.00
C GLY A 155 -14.22 3.88 -9.90
N PHE A 156 -14.94 3.90 -8.78
CA PHE A 156 -14.55 3.17 -7.56
C PHE A 156 -14.73 1.65 -7.67
N TRP A 157 -15.90 1.19 -8.14
CA TRP A 157 -16.27 -0.22 -8.05
C TRP A 157 -15.34 -1.18 -8.83
N PRO A 158 -14.97 -0.90 -10.09
CA PRO A 158 -14.05 -1.78 -10.80
C PRO A 158 -12.65 -1.75 -10.21
N GLN A 159 -12.19 -0.60 -9.70
CA GLN A 159 -10.92 -0.52 -8.98
C GLN A 159 -10.95 -1.38 -7.71
N MET A 160 -12.07 -1.38 -6.97
CA MET A 160 -12.25 -2.22 -5.79
C MET A 160 -12.19 -3.71 -6.14
N VAL A 161 -12.89 -4.12 -7.20
CA VAL A 161 -12.86 -5.52 -7.66
C VAL A 161 -11.44 -5.93 -8.07
N ILE A 162 -10.71 -5.08 -8.78
CA ILE A 162 -9.35 -5.40 -9.24
C ILE A 162 -8.35 -5.41 -8.07
N LYS A 163 -8.34 -4.37 -7.23
CA LYS A 163 -7.30 -4.16 -6.21
C LYS A 163 -7.56 -4.92 -4.90
N SER A 164 -8.81 -5.21 -4.56
CA SER A 164 -9.16 -6.01 -3.38
C SER A 164 -9.72 -7.38 -3.75
N GLY A 165 -10.75 -7.42 -4.59
CA GLY A 165 -11.51 -8.66 -4.84
C GLY A 165 -10.69 -9.76 -5.50
N LEU A 166 -10.16 -9.48 -6.69
CA LEU A 166 -9.33 -10.40 -7.46
C LEU A 166 -8.00 -10.71 -6.78
N VAL A 167 -7.39 -9.72 -6.10
CA VAL A 167 -6.20 -9.94 -5.27
C VAL A 167 -6.51 -10.95 -4.15
N THR A 168 -7.62 -10.81 -3.45
CA THR A 168 -8.05 -11.74 -2.39
C THR A 168 -8.24 -13.16 -2.92
N LEU A 169 -8.97 -13.31 -4.05
CA LEU A 169 -9.20 -14.61 -4.67
C LEU A 169 -7.89 -15.24 -5.18
N SER A 170 -6.98 -14.43 -5.71
CA SER A 170 -5.67 -14.88 -6.14
C SER A 170 -4.84 -15.41 -4.97
N LEU A 171 -4.79 -14.67 -3.85
CA LEU A 171 -4.06 -15.08 -2.66
C LEU A 171 -4.65 -16.35 -2.04
N PHE A 172 -5.98 -16.46 -2.03
CA PHE A 172 -6.66 -17.68 -1.60
C PHE A 172 -6.26 -18.89 -2.47
N GLY A 173 -6.29 -18.75 -3.79
CA GLY A 173 -5.88 -19.81 -4.72
C GLY A 173 -4.40 -20.21 -4.55
N LEU A 174 -3.52 -19.23 -4.33
CA LEU A 174 -2.11 -19.50 -4.02
C LEU A 174 -1.96 -20.27 -2.71
N ILE A 175 -2.61 -19.84 -1.63
CA ILE A 175 -2.53 -20.51 -0.32
C ILE A 175 -3.05 -21.95 -0.42
N GLN A 176 -4.15 -22.18 -1.13
CA GLN A 176 -4.65 -23.54 -1.40
C GLN A 176 -3.61 -24.39 -2.14
N THR A 177 -2.91 -23.80 -3.12
CA THR A 177 -1.81 -24.48 -3.86
C THR A 177 -0.67 -24.87 -2.92
N LEU A 178 -0.23 -23.94 -2.07
CA LEU A 178 0.90 -24.14 -1.15
C LEU A 178 0.60 -25.19 -0.07
N THR A 179 -0.66 -25.26 0.37
CA THR A 179 -1.09 -26.14 1.47
C THR A 179 -1.54 -27.51 1.00
N LYS A 180 -2.36 -27.62 -0.06
CA LYS A 180 -3.00 -28.87 -0.49
C LYS A 180 -2.33 -29.59 -1.65
N ARG A 181 -1.56 -28.90 -2.49
CA ARG A 181 -0.91 -29.47 -3.70
C ARG A 181 -1.87 -30.10 -4.72
N ASP A 182 -3.10 -29.62 -4.75
CA ASP A 182 -4.09 -30.01 -5.75
C ASP A 182 -3.79 -29.32 -7.09
N PRO A 183 -3.70 -30.05 -8.22
CA PRO A 183 -3.43 -29.46 -9.53
C PRO A 183 -4.47 -28.40 -9.94
N PHE A 184 -5.72 -28.52 -9.47
CA PHE A 184 -6.74 -27.51 -9.71
C PHE A 184 -6.30 -26.14 -9.19
N TRP A 185 -5.85 -26.08 -7.93
CA TRP A 185 -5.42 -24.83 -7.31
C TRP A 185 -4.14 -24.30 -7.96
N LEU A 186 -3.22 -25.17 -8.36
CA LEU A 186 -1.99 -24.76 -9.07
C LEU A 186 -2.31 -24.03 -10.38
N ILE A 187 -3.18 -24.60 -11.21
CA ILE A 187 -3.60 -24.00 -12.48
C ILE A 187 -4.28 -22.65 -12.23
N ILE A 188 -5.19 -22.59 -11.24
CA ILE A 188 -5.90 -21.37 -10.88
C ILE A 188 -4.97 -20.29 -10.33
N ALA A 189 -4.01 -20.65 -9.48
CA ALA A 189 -3.03 -19.71 -8.95
C ALA A 189 -2.13 -19.15 -10.06
N ALA A 190 -1.68 -20.00 -10.99
CA ALA A 190 -0.89 -19.56 -12.14
C ALA A 190 -1.70 -18.64 -13.07
N PHE A 191 -2.96 -18.99 -13.36
CA PHE A 191 -3.86 -18.14 -14.14
C PHE A 191 -4.07 -16.78 -13.46
N ASN A 192 -4.41 -16.77 -12.17
CA ASN A 192 -4.64 -15.53 -11.44
C ASN A 192 -3.38 -14.66 -11.34
N LEU A 193 -2.19 -15.28 -11.17
CA LEU A 193 -0.93 -14.56 -11.19
C LEU A 193 -0.77 -13.73 -12.47
N VAL A 194 -1.04 -14.34 -13.62
CA VAL A 194 -0.91 -13.67 -14.92
C VAL A 194 -2.05 -12.68 -15.16
N ALA A 195 -3.30 -13.11 -14.96
CA ALA A 195 -4.48 -12.32 -15.27
C ALA A 195 -4.62 -11.09 -14.35
N VAL A 196 -4.42 -11.23 -13.04
CA VAL A 196 -4.42 -10.10 -12.11
C VAL A 196 -3.27 -9.14 -12.41
N SER A 197 -2.07 -9.66 -12.72
CA SER A 197 -0.95 -8.80 -13.13
C SER A 197 -1.31 -7.96 -14.36
N ALA A 198 -1.90 -8.58 -15.39
CA ALA A 198 -2.33 -7.87 -16.60
C ALA A 198 -3.35 -6.78 -16.28
N LEU A 199 -4.36 -7.06 -15.46
CA LEU A 199 -5.35 -6.06 -15.03
C LEU A 199 -4.70 -4.91 -14.23
N LEU A 200 -3.76 -5.21 -13.33
CA LEU A 200 -3.06 -4.19 -12.55
C LEU A 200 -2.14 -3.32 -13.42
N ILE A 201 -1.52 -3.88 -14.46
CA ILE A 201 -0.76 -3.13 -15.47
C ILE A 201 -1.70 -2.20 -16.25
N LEU A 202 -2.87 -2.69 -16.66
CA LEU A 202 -3.87 -1.90 -17.38
C LEU A 202 -4.40 -0.72 -16.57
N LEU A 203 -4.34 -0.75 -15.24
CA LEU A 203 -4.65 0.42 -14.40
C LEU A 203 -3.63 1.56 -14.52
N ASN A 204 -2.52 1.36 -15.24
CA ASN A 204 -1.43 2.32 -15.35
C ASN A 204 -0.93 2.78 -13.96
N MET A 205 -0.89 1.85 -12.99
CA MET A 205 -0.45 2.09 -11.62
C MET A 205 0.63 1.09 -11.21
N LYS A 206 1.80 1.60 -10.80
CA LYS A 206 2.93 0.76 -10.40
C LYS A 206 2.73 0.09 -9.03
N TRP A 207 2.22 0.85 -8.06
CA TRP A 207 2.16 0.40 -6.66
C TRP A 207 1.26 -0.82 -6.41
N PRO A 208 0.04 -0.89 -6.96
CA PRO A 208 -0.81 -2.07 -6.80
C PRO A 208 -0.15 -3.37 -7.26
N LEU A 209 0.63 -3.31 -8.35
CA LEU A 209 1.37 -4.47 -8.86
C LEU A 209 2.49 -4.91 -7.91
N VAL A 210 3.29 -3.96 -7.40
CA VAL A 210 4.35 -4.27 -6.42
C VAL A 210 3.76 -4.90 -5.16
N LEU A 211 2.64 -4.36 -4.68
CA LEU A 211 1.96 -4.91 -3.51
C LEU A 211 1.45 -6.32 -3.78
N TYR A 212 0.81 -6.53 -4.93
CA TYR A 212 0.34 -7.85 -5.32
C TYR A 212 1.49 -8.87 -5.32
N TYR A 213 2.62 -8.56 -5.95
CA TYR A 213 3.78 -9.46 -5.94
C TYR A 213 4.39 -9.64 -4.55
N GLY A 214 4.50 -8.56 -3.76
CA GLY A 214 4.97 -8.63 -2.38
C GLY A 214 4.12 -9.57 -1.52
N LEU A 215 2.79 -9.50 -1.66
CA LEU A 215 1.87 -10.39 -0.94
C LEU A 215 2.01 -11.85 -1.37
N ASN A 216 2.24 -12.12 -2.67
CA ASN A 216 2.54 -13.47 -3.14
C ASN A 216 3.87 -13.99 -2.57
N VAL A 217 4.93 -13.16 -2.51
CA VAL A 217 6.20 -13.50 -1.84
C VAL A 217 5.97 -13.84 -0.37
N VAL A 218 5.25 -12.98 0.36
CA VAL A 218 4.95 -13.21 1.78
C VAL A 218 4.14 -14.50 1.95
N ALA A 219 3.15 -14.77 1.10
CA ALA A 219 2.39 -16.02 1.13
C ALA A 219 3.28 -17.26 0.89
N ILE A 220 4.20 -17.21 -0.08
CA ILE A 220 5.17 -18.30 -0.32
C ILE A 220 6.07 -18.50 0.90
N LEU A 221 6.65 -17.41 1.42
CA LEU A 221 7.53 -17.46 2.58
C LEU A 221 6.82 -17.99 3.82
N LEU A 222 5.54 -17.67 4.02
CA LEU A 222 4.78 -18.08 5.20
C LEU A 222 4.09 -19.45 5.09
N TYR A 223 3.77 -19.94 3.88
CA TYR A 223 2.99 -21.18 3.71
C TYR A 223 3.63 -22.28 2.87
N ALA A 224 4.68 -22.03 2.07
CA ALA A 224 5.34 -23.07 1.30
C ALA A 224 6.19 -24.02 2.19
N ARG A 225 6.20 -25.33 1.90
CA ARG A 225 7.03 -26.29 2.67
C ARG A 225 8.54 -26.02 2.58
N ARG A 226 9.00 -25.50 1.45
CA ARG A 226 10.40 -25.07 1.23
C ARG A 226 10.36 -23.62 0.79
N PRO A 227 10.32 -22.65 1.72
CA PRO A 227 9.97 -21.26 1.37
C PRO A 227 11.08 -20.49 0.67
N LEU A 228 12.34 -20.73 1.00
CA LEU A 228 13.45 -19.88 0.58
C LEU A 228 13.67 -19.88 -0.93
N VAL A 229 13.87 -21.04 -1.54
CA VAL A 229 14.15 -21.15 -2.98
C VAL A 229 13.01 -20.58 -3.85
N PRO A 230 11.74 -21.01 -3.71
CA PRO A 230 10.65 -20.44 -4.50
C PRO A 230 10.36 -18.98 -4.14
N GLY A 231 10.53 -18.58 -2.88
CA GLY A 231 10.35 -17.19 -2.44
C GLY A 231 11.35 -16.25 -3.10
N ILE A 232 12.65 -16.58 -3.06
CA ILE A 232 13.72 -15.81 -3.72
C ILE A 232 13.53 -15.80 -5.23
N SER A 233 13.22 -16.96 -5.83
CA SER A 233 13.01 -17.07 -7.28
C SER A 233 11.83 -16.22 -7.74
N PHE A 234 10.71 -16.27 -7.02
CA PHE A 234 9.54 -15.45 -7.32
C PHE A 234 9.83 -13.96 -7.08
N ALA A 235 10.53 -13.61 -6.00
CA ALA A 235 10.92 -12.23 -5.72
C ALA A 235 11.83 -11.65 -6.82
N ALA A 236 12.79 -12.44 -7.32
CA ALA A 236 13.65 -12.04 -8.43
C ALA A 236 12.84 -11.84 -9.73
N LEU A 237 11.92 -12.77 -10.03
CA LEU A 237 11.02 -12.65 -11.19
C LEU A 237 10.11 -11.43 -11.08
N ALA A 238 9.48 -11.23 -9.93
CA ALA A 238 8.62 -10.07 -9.64
C ALA A 238 9.40 -8.76 -9.71
N GLY A 239 10.63 -8.72 -9.19
CA GLY A 239 11.52 -7.56 -9.30
C GLY A 239 11.86 -7.24 -10.75
N THR A 240 12.16 -8.27 -11.56
CA THR A 240 12.43 -8.12 -12.99
C THR A 240 11.19 -7.62 -13.73
N ALA A 241 10.03 -8.22 -13.48
CA ALA A 241 8.75 -7.79 -14.07
C ALA A 241 8.42 -6.35 -13.68
N TYR A 242 8.62 -5.98 -12.42
CA TYR A 242 8.43 -4.61 -11.95
C TYR A 242 9.36 -3.62 -12.64
N LEU A 243 10.64 -3.95 -12.83
CA LEU A 243 11.59 -3.08 -13.52
C LEU A 243 11.20 -2.91 -15.00
N LEU A 244 10.82 -4.00 -15.69
CA LEU A 244 10.37 -3.96 -17.08
C LEU A 244 9.10 -3.12 -17.23
N ILE A 245 8.11 -3.33 -16.35
CA ILE A 245 6.86 -2.57 -16.36
C ILE A 245 7.11 -1.13 -15.96
N SER A 246 7.98 -0.88 -14.97
CA SER A 246 8.35 0.48 -14.59
C SER A 246 9.05 1.18 -15.74
N PHE A 247 9.92 0.52 -16.49
CA PHE A 247 10.55 1.08 -17.67
C PHE A 247 9.51 1.39 -18.77
N ALA A 248 8.61 0.43 -19.05
CA ALA A 248 7.54 0.60 -20.03
C ALA A 248 6.55 1.73 -19.65
N LEU A 249 6.18 1.84 -18.37
CA LEU A 249 5.25 2.84 -17.86
C LEU A 249 5.91 4.20 -17.59
N LEU A 250 7.18 4.22 -17.18
CA LEU A 250 7.93 5.47 -16.98
C LEU A 250 8.29 6.11 -18.30
N ARG A 251 8.31 5.34 -19.41
CA ARG A 251 8.74 5.77 -20.73
C ARG A 251 9.91 6.73 -20.59
N VAL A 252 11.07 6.20 -20.20
CA VAL A 252 12.27 6.99 -19.85
C VAL A 252 12.68 7.85 -21.04
N VAL A 253 11.99 8.97 -21.21
CA VAL A 253 12.36 10.10 -22.04
C VAL A 253 13.13 11.00 -21.09
N PRO A 254 14.33 11.48 -21.46
CA PRO A 254 15.06 12.44 -20.64
C PRO A 254 14.12 13.60 -20.32
N MET A 255 13.89 13.83 -19.01
CA MET A 255 13.10 14.97 -18.56
C MET A 255 13.74 16.22 -19.15
N PRO A 256 12.98 17.12 -19.81
CA PRO A 256 13.54 18.40 -20.21
C PRO A 256 14.12 19.06 -18.96
N THR A 257 15.38 19.49 -19.04
CA THR A 257 16.03 20.26 -18.00
C THR A 257 15.24 21.53 -17.78
N ILE A 258 14.45 21.58 -16.71
CA ILE A 258 13.77 22.81 -16.30
C ILE A 258 14.84 23.74 -15.74
N HIS A 259 15.32 24.67 -16.58
CA HIS A 259 16.12 25.79 -16.11
C HIS A 259 15.19 26.76 -15.37
N VAL A 260 15.19 26.69 -14.04
CA VAL A 260 14.52 27.69 -13.21
C VAL A 260 15.45 28.88 -13.09
N GLU A 261 15.18 29.92 -13.86
CA GLU A 261 15.79 31.24 -13.63
C GLU A 261 15.11 31.83 -12.39
N ILE A 262 15.84 31.87 -11.27
CA ILE A 262 15.33 32.50 -10.04
C ILE A 262 15.40 34.00 -10.27
N ALA A 263 14.28 34.59 -10.69
CA ALA A 263 14.14 36.04 -10.68
C ALA A 263 14.19 36.51 -9.22
N ASP A 264 15.21 37.32 -8.90
CA ASP A 264 15.43 37.89 -7.58
C ASP A 264 14.39 39.01 -7.34
N ILE A 265 13.15 38.62 -6.99
CA ILE A 265 12.09 39.59 -6.68
C ILE A 265 12.39 40.13 -5.29
N GLY A 266 12.86 41.38 -5.24
CA GLY A 266 13.23 42.11 -4.04
C GLY A 266 12.26 41.93 -2.88
N ALA A 267 12.83 41.77 -1.69
CA ALA A 267 12.14 41.53 -0.43
C ALA A 267 10.97 42.50 -0.20
N GLN A 268 9.73 42.00 -0.26
CA GLN A 268 8.61 42.70 0.34
C GLN A 268 8.61 42.47 1.86
N PRO A 269 8.58 43.53 2.68
CA PRO A 269 8.54 43.40 4.14
C PRO A 269 7.13 43.00 4.58
N GLY A 270 6.97 41.79 5.13
CA GLY A 270 5.72 41.37 5.78
C GLY A 270 5.33 39.90 5.62
N HIS A 271 5.97 39.14 4.73
CA HIS A 271 5.82 37.69 4.64
C HIS A 271 7.18 37.02 4.84
N PRO A 272 7.32 36.09 5.80
CA PRO A 272 8.55 35.33 5.95
C PRO A 272 8.76 34.45 4.71
N GLY A 273 9.59 34.95 3.80
CA GLY A 273 10.43 34.22 2.83
C GLY A 273 9.89 32.92 2.27
N ARG A 274 8.98 33.00 1.30
CA ARG A 274 8.93 32.05 0.18
C ARG A 274 8.84 32.86 -1.10
N GLY A 275 9.97 32.97 -1.81
CA GLY A 275 10.03 33.62 -3.11
C GLY A 275 9.01 33.00 -4.06
N ARG A 276 8.24 33.85 -4.74
CA ARG A 276 7.34 33.41 -5.81
C ARG A 276 8.20 33.05 -7.01
N ILE A 277 8.29 31.77 -7.32
CA ILE A 277 9.06 31.26 -8.46
C ILE A 277 8.18 31.40 -9.70
N GLU A 278 8.51 32.35 -10.58
CA GLU A 278 7.95 32.39 -11.93
C GLU A 278 8.71 31.37 -12.79
N THR A 279 8.08 30.24 -13.08
CA THR A 279 8.61 29.23 -14.00
C THR A 279 8.37 29.66 -15.44
N SER A 280 9.39 30.20 -16.10
CA SER A 280 9.43 30.30 -17.56
C SER A 280 9.88 28.95 -18.13
N ILE A 281 9.00 28.28 -18.88
CA ILE A 281 9.32 27.02 -19.55
C ILE A 281 9.95 27.38 -20.91
N ALA A 282 11.28 27.51 -20.94
CA ALA A 282 12.01 27.61 -22.20
C ALA A 282 12.13 26.21 -22.84
N PRO A 283 11.93 26.06 -24.17
CA PRO A 283 12.21 24.80 -24.85
C PRO A 283 13.72 24.49 -24.77
N PRO A 284 14.12 23.22 -24.57
CA PRO A 284 15.52 22.86 -24.42
C PRO A 284 16.31 23.20 -25.70
N LEU A 285 17.34 24.01 -25.54
CA LEU A 285 18.40 24.14 -26.54
C LEU A 285 19.09 22.78 -26.68
N ASN A 286 19.36 22.39 -27.93
CA ASN A 286 20.00 21.16 -28.42
C ASN A 286 21.25 20.70 -27.63
N GLU A 287 21.08 20.24 -26.40
CA GLU A 287 22.05 19.37 -25.74
C GLU A 287 21.58 17.94 -25.92
N THR A 288 22.34 17.20 -26.74
CA THR A 288 22.28 15.75 -26.81
C THR A 288 22.55 15.17 -25.43
N SER A 289 21.51 15.03 -24.61
CA SER A 289 21.58 14.43 -23.28
C SER A 289 21.91 12.95 -23.46
N VAL A 290 23.19 12.61 -23.27
CA VAL A 290 23.66 11.24 -23.17
C VAL A 290 22.84 10.57 -22.07
N ALA A 291 22.14 9.48 -22.40
CA ALA A 291 21.38 8.73 -21.43
C ALA A 291 22.29 8.41 -20.23
N PRO A 292 21.85 8.66 -18.98
CA PRO A 292 22.68 8.39 -17.81
C PRO A 292 23.11 6.92 -17.82
N PRO A 293 24.35 6.60 -17.40
CA PRO A 293 24.83 5.23 -17.38
C PRO A 293 23.85 4.35 -16.60
N LEU A 294 23.60 3.13 -17.11
CA LEU A 294 22.55 2.22 -16.64
C LEU A 294 22.51 2.00 -15.10
N LYS A 295 23.67 2.16 -14.44
CA LYS A 295 23.82 2.09 -12.98
C LYS A 295 23.19 3.30 -12.25
N GLU A 296 23.38 4.52 -12.73
CA GLU A 296 22.78 5.73 -12.16
C GLU A 296 21.26 5.75 -12.40
N ALA A 297 20.83 5.29 -13.58
CA ALA A 297 19.42 5.13 -13.93
C ALA A 297 18.67 4.11 -13.04
N ALA A 298 19.35 3.13 -12.45
CA ALA A 298 18.76 2.13 -11.57
C ALA A 298 18.74 2.53 -10.08
N VAL A 299 19.73 3.31 -9.63
CA VAL A 299 19.83 3.79 -8.25
C VAL A 299 18.81 4.89 -7.95
N MET A 300 18.56 5.78 -8.91
CA MET A 300 17.63 6.91 -8.72
C MET A 300 16.17 6.48 -8.44
N PRO A 301 15.57 5.49 -9.14
CA PRO A 301 14.23 4.98 -8.82
C PRO A 301 14.13 4.35 -7.43
N LEU A 302 15.17 3.63 -6.99
CA LEU A 302 15.22 3.04 -5.65
C LEU A 302 15.22 4.14 -4.58
N LEU A 303 16.07 5.15 -4.74
CA LEU A 303 16.13 6.31 -3.84
C LEU A 303 14.83 7.13 -3.87
N ALA A 304 14.19 7.26 -5.04
CA ALA A 304 12.89 7.93 -5.17
C ALA A 304 11.76 7.21 -4.42
N ILE A 305 11.81 5.87 -4.28
CA ILE A 305 10.83 5.11 -3.49
C ILE A 305 10.94 5.48 -2.00
N PHE A 306 12.16 5.52 -1.46
CA PHE A 306 12.39 5.95 -0.07
C PHE A 306 11.97 7.40 0.14
N ASN A 307 12.29 8.26 -0.82
CA ASN A 307 12.02 9.68 -0.70
C ASN A 307 10.51 9.97 -0.70
N ARG A 308 9.73 9.25 -1.51
CA ARG A 308 8.28 9.49 -1.65
C ARG A 308 7.51 9.45 -0.32
N MET A 309 7.90 8.57 0.59
CA MET A 309 7.20 8.38 1.87
C MET A 309 7.86 9.13 3.01
N ALA A 310 9.19 9.32 2.99
CA ALA A 310 9.88 10.08 4.01
C ALA A 310 9.69 11.59 3.86
N LEU A 311 9.71 12.11 2.62
CA LEU A 311 9.77 13.54 2.31
C LEU A 311 8.59 14.35 2.84
N PRO A 312 7.34 13.85 2.87
CA PRO A 312 6.24 14.64 3.42
C PRO A 312 6.30 14.81 4.95
N PHE A 313 6.95 13.91 5.70
CA PHE A 313 6.89 13.93 7.16
C PHE A 313 7.34 15.26 7.79
N PRO A 314 8.47 15.88 7.40
CA PRO A 314 8.86 17.20 7.90
C PRO A 314 7.82 18.28 7.66
N PHE A 315 7.15 18.26 6.50
CA PHE A 315 6.07 19.20 6.20
C PHE A 315 4.85 18.97 7.09
N TYR A 316 4.43 17.71 7.26
CA TYR A 316 3.33 17.38 8.17
C TYR A 316 3.61 17.88 9.58
N TYR A 317 4.81 17.61 10.12
CA TYR A 317 5.12 18.03 11.48
C TYR A 317 5.21 19.56 11.60
N ASP A 318 5.87 20.25 10.67
CA ASP A 318 6.05 21.70 10.74
C ASP A 318 4.74 22.48 10.56
N VAL A 319 3.95 22.13 9.54
CA VAL A 319 2.66 22.79 9.25
C VAL A 319 1.68 22.60 10.40
N PHE A 320 1.48 21.36 10.88
CA PHE A 320 0.46 21.08 11.88
C PHE A 320 0.92 21.35 13.32
N THR A 321 2.22 21.59 13.55
CA THR A 321 2.70 22.16 14.81
C THR A 321 2.55 23.68 14.84
N GLY A 322 2.81 24.35 13.72
CA GLY A 322 2.62 25.80 13.59
C GLY A 322 1.15 26.22 13.55
N GLU A 323 0.31 25.42 12.91
CA GLU A 323 -1.13 25.65 12.76
C GLU A 323 -1.94 24.40 13.15
N PRO A 324 -2.08 24.09 14.46
CA PRO A 324 -2.82 22.93 14.91
C PRO A 324 -4.27 22.95 14.45
N GLY A 325 -4.75 21.84 13.88
CA GLY A 325 -6.14 21.71 13.44
C GLY A 325 -6.49 22.53 12.19
N LYS A 326 -5.51 22.93 11.36
CA LYS A 326 -5.72 23.67 10.10
C LYS A 326 -6.76 23.03 9.18
N CYS A 327 -6.84 21.69 9.15
CA CYS A 327 -7.83 20.95 8.36
C CYS A 327 -9.12 20.59 9.12
N GLY A 328 -9.30 21.11 10.34
CA GLY A 328 -10.36 20.69 11.25
C GLY A 328 -10.05 19.37 11.96
N THR A 329 -10.88 19.04 12.94
CA THR A 329 -10.77 17.81 13.72
C THR A 329 -11.31 16.60 12.95
N LEU A 330 -11.07 15.39 13.49
CA LEU A 330 -11.71 14.17 13.01
C LEU A 330 -13.24 14.29 12.96
N VAL A 331 -13.85 14.96 13.94
CA VAL A 331 -15.30 15.20 14.00
C VAL A 331 -15.75 16.12 12.87
N ASP A 332 -14.96 17.13 12.53
CA ASP A 332 -15.27 18.05 11.43
C ASP A 332 -15.23 17.35 10.08
N ARG A 333 -14.32 16.38 9.88
CA ARG A 333 -14.29 15.56 8.66
C ARG A 333 -15.54 14.68 8.53
N ILE A 334 -16.00 14.06 9.62
CA ILE A 334 -17.22 13.24 9.61
C ILE A 334 -18.46 14.09 9.30
N LYS A 335 -18.52 15.32 9.81
CA LYS A 335 -19.67 16.22 9.64
C LYS A 335 -19.73 16.93 8.28
N ARG A 336 -18.60 17.12 7.60
CA ARG A 336 -18.55 17.83 6.30
C ARG A 336 -18.94 16.91 5.13
N LYS A 337 -20.03 17.26 4.43
CA LYS A 337 -20.50 16.53 3.24
C LYS A 337 -19.73 16.84 1.96
N THR A 338 -19.00 17.96 1.87
CA THR A 338 -18.27 18.38 0.66
C THR A 338 -16.90 18.98 0.99
N ASN A 339 -15.87 18.48 0.31
CA ASN A 339 -14.50 19.00 0.25
C ASN A 339 -13.81 19.31 1.61
N PRO A 340 -13.68 18.33 2.52
CA PRO A 340 -12.89 18.54 3.73
C PRO A 340 -11.42 18.78 3.34
N CYS A 341 -10.79 19.79 3.94
CA CYS A 341 -9.33 19.96 3.92
C CYS A 341 -8.69 18.61 4.25
N GLN A 342 -7.93 18.04 3.31
CA GLN A 342 -7.20 16.80 3.54
C GLN A 342 -5.76 17.15 3.85
N PRO A 343 -5.20 16.72 5.00
CA PRO A 343 -3.80 16.97 5.33
C PRO A 343 -2.83 16.57 4.22
N SER A 344 -3.11 15.47 3.53
CA SER A 344 -2.32 14.98 2.41
C SER A 344 -2.33 15.88 1.19
N THR A 345 -3.47 16.48 0.85
CA THR A 345 -3.55 17.46 -0.25
C THR A 345 -2.87 18.76 0.14
N LEU A 346 -3.13 19.26 1.35
CA LEU A 346 -2.54 20.51 1.85
C LEU A 346 -1.01 20.40 1.87
N VAL A 347 -0.47 19.34 2.47
CA VAL A 347 0.99 19.12 2.49
C VAL A 347 1.55 18.95 1.07
N TYR A 348 0.83 18.29 0.18
CA TYR A 348 1.28 18.18 -1.21
C TYR A 348 1.36 19.55 -1.90
N GLN A 349 0.40 20.44 -1.67
CA GLN A 349 0.41 21.80 -2.19
C GLN A 349 1.59 22.61 -1.63
N GLU A 350 1.87 22.46 -0.34
CA GLU A 350 3.03 23.07 0.31
C GLU A 350 4.37 22.55 -0.24
N MET A 351 4.44 21.27 -0.61
CA MET A 351 5.64 20.65 -1.20
C MET A 351 5.89 21.10 -2.64
N PHE A 352 4.84 21.30 -3.45
CA PHE A 352 4.98 21.54 -4.89
C PHE A 352 4.42 22.88 -5.37
N ALA A 353 4.17 23.81 -4.44
CA ALA A 353 3.57 25.13 -4.74
C ALA A 353 2.31 25.05 -5.63
N ASP A 354 1.47 24.03 -5.38
CA ASP A 354 0.23 23.72 -6.13
C ASP A 354 0.37 23.57 -7.67
N GLN A 355 1.56 23.22 -8.18
CA GLN A 355 1.80 23.00 -9.61
C GLN A 355 0.88 21.93 -10.26
N PHE A 356 0.21 21.11 -9.46
CA PHE A 356 -0.65 20.01 -9.91
C PHE A 356 -2.14 20.26 -9.65
N ALA A 357 -2.55 21.53 -9.49
CA ALA A 357 -3.95 21.97 -9.37
C ALA A 357 -4.77 21.16 -8.34
N GLY A 358 -4.18 20.88 -7.17
CA GLY A 358 -4.83 20.15 -6.08
C GLY A 358 -5.11 18.66 -6.31
N ILE A 359 -4.64 18.06 -7.41
CA ILE A 359 -4.91 16.63 -7.73
C ILE A 359 -3.98 15.69 -6.95
N GLY A 360 -2.80 16.19 -6.56
CA GLY A 360 -1.80 15.40 -5.85
C GLY A 360 -2.11 15.21 -4.36
N THR A 361 -1.56 14.14 -3.81
CA THR A 361 -1.65 13.83 -2.37
C THR A 361 -0.28 13.38 -1.86
N ALA A 362 0.05 13.81 -0.65
CA ALA A 362 1.25 13.43 0.08
C ALA A 362 0.88 12.40 1.16
N PRO A 363 0.94 11.08 0.86
CA PRO A 363 0.56 10.03 1.79
C PRO A 363 1.48 10.02 3.02
N GLN A 364 0.90 9.71 4.19
CA GLN A 364 1.62 9.53 5.45
C GLN A 364 0.96 8.48 6.34
N ALA A 365 1.76 7.91 7.24
CA ALA A 365 1.29 6.90 8.16
C ALA A 365 0.11 7.40 9.00
N VAL A 366 -0.72 6.45 9.43
CA VAL A 366 -1.98 6.70 10.14
C VAL A 366 -1.83 7.69 11.31
N HIS A 367 -0.90 7.46 12.22
CA HIS A 367 -0.65 8.35 13.37
C HIS A 367 -0.16 9.76 13.02
N ILE A 368 0.51 9.96 11.88
CA ILE A 368 0.93 11.28 11.39
C ILE A 368 -0.28 12.03 10.85
N THR A 369 -1.19 11.31 10.18
CA THR A 369 -2.47 11.89 9.77
C THR A 369 -3.32 12.24 10.99
N GLY A 370 -3.40 11.35 11.99
CA GLY A 370 -4.05 11.65 13.27
C GLY A 370 -3.44 12.87 13.97
N TYR A 371 -2.12 13.05 13.93
CA TYR A 371 -1.45 14.25 14.43
C TYR A 371 -1.92 15.51 13.71
N ALA A 372 -2.00 15.47 12.37
CA ALA A 372 -2.47 16.60 11.58
C ALA A 372 -3.92 17.02 11.90
N LEU A 373 -4.78 16.07 12.28
CA LEU A 373 -6.18 16.33 12.57
C LEU A 373 -6.43 16.84 13.99
N SER A 374 -5.80 16.24 14.99
CA SER A 374 -6.10 16.51 16.41
C SER A 374 -4.85 16.52 17.31
N GLY A 375 -3.68 16.81 16.74
CA GLY A 375 -2.40 16.82 17.47
C GLY A 375 -2.07 15.46 18.11
N TRP A 376 -1.39 15.49 19.25
CA TRP A 376 -0.94 14.28 19.96
C TRP A 376 -2.08 13.31 20.31
N ALA A 377 -3.25 13.82 20.68
CA ALA A 377 -4.41 12.98 20.97
C ALA A 377 -4.87 12.21 19.72
N GLY A 378 -4.93 12.88 18.56
CA GLY A 378 -5.25 12.23 17.30
C GLY A 378 -4.22 11.17 16.89
N ALA A 379 -2.93 11.48 17.05
CA ALA A 379 -1.85 10.53 16.78
C ALA A 379 -1.99 9.23 17.59
N LEU A 380 -2.27 9.36 18.90
CA LEU A 380 -2.48 8.24 19.81
C LEU A 380 -3.75 7.44 19.49
N ILE A 381 -4.86 8.11 19.24
CA ILE A 381 -6.13 7.44 18.89
C ILE A 381 -5.96 6.63 17.60
N GLU A 382 -5.43 7.25 16.54
CA GLU A 382 -5.31 6.59 15.24
C GLU A 382 -4.31 5.42 15.27
N ILE A 383 -3.17 5.54 15.96
CA ILE A 383 -2.24 4.40 16.11
C ILE A 383 -2.86 3.27 16.93
N MET A 384 -3.62 3.58 17.99
CA MET A 384 -4.30 2.57 18.80
C MET A 384 -5.35 1.82 17.98
N LEU A 385 -6.17 2.53 17.19
CA LEU A 385 -7.19 1.91 16.34
C LEU A 385 -6.57 1.04 15.24
N ALA A 386 -5.54 1.54 14.54
CA ALA A 386 -4.82 0.75 13.54
C ALA A 386 -4.19 -0.51 14.16
N SER A 387 -3.61 -0.36 15.36
CA SER A 387 -3.02 -1.47 16.11
C SER A 387 -4.05 -2.47 16.61
N ALA A 388 -5.27 -2.03 16.94
CA ALA A 388 -6.35 -2.93 17.28
C ALA A 388 -6.75 -3.81 16.08
N ILE A 389 -6.84 -3.23 14.87
CA ILE A 389 -7.11 -4.00 13.65
C ILE A 389 -5.99 -5.01 13.39
N MET A 390 -4.72 -4.62 13.51
CA MET A 390 -3.58 -5.54 13.39
C MET A 390 -3.59 -6.64 14.47
N GLY A 391 -4.02 -6.31 15.69
CA GLY A 391 -4.22 -7.26 16.80
C GLY A 391 -5.32 -8.28 16.52
N LEU A 392 -6.41 -7.86 15.85
CA LEU A 392 -7.46 -8.78 15.38
C LEU A 392 -6.91 -9.76 14.32
N PHE A 393 -6.09 -9.30 13.37
CA PHE A 393 -5.41 -10.20 12.44
C PHE A 393 -4.45 -11.16 13.14
N ALA A 394 -3.72 -10.68 14.16
CA ALA A 394 -2.85 -11.53 14.96
C ALA A 394 -3.63 -12.60 15.73
N ALA A 395 -4.80 -12.25 16.28
CA ALA A 395 -5.70 -13.19 16.93
C ALA A 395 -6.29 -14.20 15.93
N LEU A 396 -6.70 -13.73 14.76
CA LEU A 396 -7.27 -14.55 13.69
C LEU A 396 -6.27 -15.61 13.21
N SER A 397 -4.98 -15.28 13.15
CA SER A 397 -3.91 -16.20 12.73
C SER A 397 -3.74 -17.44 13.63
N GLU A 398 -4.34 -17.46 14.82
CA GLU A 398 -4.35 -18.63 15.70
C GLU A 398 -5.35 -19.70 15.24
N LEU A 399 -6.32 -19.33 14.40
CA LEU A 399 -7.17 -20.27 13.71
C LEU A 399 -6.41 -20.97 12.58
N ARG A 400 -6.98 -22.07 12.08
CA ARG A 400 -6.41 -22.85 10.97
C ARG A 400 -7.37 -22.85 9.80
N GLY A 401 -6.82 -22.71 8.60
CA GLY A 401 -7.53 -22.95 7.36
C GLY A 401 -7.15 -21.95 6.27
N PRO A 402 -7.38 -22.28 4.99
CA PRO A 402 -6.97 -21.43 3.87
C PRO A 402 -7.57 -20.01 3.92
N LEU A 403 -8.80 -19.85 4.40
CA LEU A 403 -9.45 -18.55 4.56
C LEU A 403 -8.73 -17.67 5.59
N VAL A 404 -8.39 -18.24 6.74
CA VAL A 404 -7.64 -17.57 7.82
C VAL A 404 -6.25 -17.19 7.35
N ASP A 405 -5.62 -18.10 6.61
CA ASP A 405 -4.27 -17.90 6.08
C ASP A 405 -4.26 -16.76 5.07
N THR A 406 -5.30 -16.67 4.24
CA THR A 406 -5.54 -15.57 3.29
C THR A 406 -5.78 -14.27 4.03
N ALA A 407 -6.63 -14.29 5.07
CA ALA A 407 -6.88 -13.13 5.92
C ALA A 407 -5.59 -12.64 6.59
N SER A 408 -4.68 -13.53 6.97
CA SER A 408 -3.37 -13.16 7.53
C SER A 408 -2.51 -12.39 6.53
N ILE A 409 -2.51 -12.79 5.25
CA ILE A 409 -1.81 -12.05 4.18
C ILE A 409 -2.48 -10.70 3.90
N ILE A 410 -3.82 -10.65 3.92
CA ILE A 410 -4.56 -9.38 3.87
C ILE A 410 -4.19 -8.48 5.06
N GLY A 411 -3.96 -9.05 6.24
CA GLY A 411 -3.42 -8.33 7.39
C GLY A 411 -2.06 -7.69 7.12
N ALA A 412 -1.17 -8.39 6.41
CA ALA A 412 0.10 -7.82 5.95
C ALA A 412 -0.12 -6.60 5.02
N MET A 413 -1.05 -6.72 4.07
CA MET A 413 -1.46 -5.62 3.19
C MET A 413 -2.00 -4.43 3.98
N ALA A 414 -2.86 -4.68 4.97
CA ALA A 414 -3.40 -3.65 5.85
C ALA A 414 -2.28 -2.94 6.64
N GLY A 415 -1.34 -3.71 7.19
CA GLY A 415 -0.16 -3.19 7.88
C GLY A 415 0.68 -2.27 6.99
N TYR A 416 0.91 -2.66 5.73
CA TYR A 416 1.55 -1.78 4.75
C TYR A 416 0.74 -0.50 4.55
N PHE A 417 -0.58 -0.58 4.33
CA PHE A 417 -1.35 0.64 4.07
C PHE A 417 -1.45 1.55 5.30
N PHE A 418 -1.52 1.03 6.53
CA PHE A 418 -1.47 1.86 7.74
C PHE A 418 -0.14 2.62 7.89
N SER A 419 0.96 2.16 7.28
CA SER A 419 2.22 2.90 7.28
C SER A 419 2.24 4.07 6.29
N GLN A 420 1.19 4.23 5.47
CA GLN A 420 1.19 5.14 4.33
C GLN A 420 -0.08 5.96 4.15
N LEU A 421 -1.19 5.52 4.70
CA LEU A 421 -2.50 6.10 4.48
C LEU A 421 -3.16 6.52 5.80
N PRO A 422 -4.10 7.48 5.74
CA PRO A 422 -4.97 7.77 6.88
C PRO A 422 -5.78 6.53 7.27
N PHE A 423 -6.32 6.52 8.49
CA PHE A 423 -6.99 5.36 9.07
C PHE A 423 -8.09 4.76 8.19
N GLU A 424 -8.90 5.59 7.51
CA GLU A 424 -9.96 5.13 6.62
C GLU A 424 -9.44 4.40 5.36
N GLY A 425 -8.25 4.75 4.89
CA GLY A 425 -7.70 4.24 3.63
C GLY A 425 -7.60 2.71 3.62
N PRO A 426 -6.83 2.09 4.54
CA PRO A 426 -6.69 0.65 4.66
C PRO A 426 -8.01 -0.10 4.89
N ILE A 427 -9.09 0.60 5.29
CA ILE A 427 -10.38 -0.01 5.63
C ILE A 427 -11.34 0.02 4.44
N ILE A 428 -11.62 1.21 3.92
CA ILE A 428 -12.74 1.44 3.00
C ILE A 428 -12.33 1.87 1.58
N TYR A 429 -11.07 2.24 1.33
CA TYR A 429 -10.66 2.55 -0.04
C TYR A 429 -10.73 1.30 -0.93
N ASP A 430 -10.53 1.47 -2.22
CA ASP A 430 -10.61 0.40 -3.22
C ASP A 430 -9.72 -0.83 -2.93
N HIS A 431 -8.66 -0.68 -2.14
CA HIS A 431 -7.77 -1.75 -1.68
C HIS A 431 -8.04 -2.16 -0.20
N GLY A 432 -9.12 -1.66 0.39
CA GLY A 432 -9.40 -1.75 1.81
C GLY A 432 -9.81 -3.15 2.27
N ILE A 433 -9.52 -3.46 3.55
CA ILE A 433 -9.82 -4.75 4.17
C ILE A 433 -11.31 -5.07 4.27
N LEU A 434 -12.19 -4.06 4.24
CA LEU A 434 -13.64 -4.28 4.21
C LEU A 434 -14.03 -5.13 3.02
N TRP A 435 -13.52 -4.78 1.83
CA TRP A 435 -13.84 -5.47 0.58
C TRP A 435 -13.25 -6.87 0.54
N CYS A 436 -12.02 -7.03 1.02
CA CYS A 436 -11.41 -8.35 1.20
C CYS A 436 -12.23 -9.22 2.17
N GLY A 437 -12.71 -8.64 3.27
CA GLY A 437 -13.54 -9.30 4.27
C GLY A 437 -14.88 -9.77 3.68
N ILE A 438 -15.54 -8.95 2.86
CA ILE A 438 -16.78 -9.33 2.16
C ILE A 438 -16.54 -10.55 1.25
N VAL A 439 -15.43 -10.56 0.50
CA VAL A 439 -15.08 -11.70 -0.38
C VAL A 439 -14.84 -12.97 0.43
N LEU A 440 -14.07 -12.89 1.52
CA LEU A 440 -13.82 -14.05 2.39
C LEU A 440 -15.10 -14.54 3.07
N ALA A 441 -15.97 -13.63 3.52
CA ALA A 441 -17.26 -13.96 4.11
C ALA A 441 -18.18 -14.66 3.10
N PHE A 442 -18.21 -14.20 1.85
CA PHE A 442 -18.95 -14.88 0.78
C PHE A 442 -18.44 -16.31 0.55
N LEU A 443 -17.12 -16.50 0.48
CA LEU A 443 -16.52 -17.83 0.32
C LEU A 443 -16.86 -18.75 1.50
N ALA A 444 -16.78 -18.25 2.73
CA ALA A 444 -17.18 -19.00 3.92
C ALA A 444 -18.67 -19.38 3.89
N ALA A 445 -19.55 -18.44 3.53
CA ALA A 445 -20.99 -18.70 3.43
C ALA A 445 -21.31 -19.74 2.35
N ALA A 446 -20.65 -19.67 1.19
CA ALA A 446 -20.80 -20.66 0.12
C ALA A 446 -20.32 -22.06 0.55
N GLY A 447 -19.26 -22.14 1.34
CA GLY A 447 -18.82 -23.39 1.96
C GLY A 447 -19.87 -23.98 2.90
N ALA A 448 -20.48 -23.15 3.75
CA ALA A 448 -21.52 -23.57 4.70
C ALA A 448 -22.78 -24.11 4.01
N LEU A 449 -23.21 -23.48 2.91
CA LEU A 449 -24.37 -23.95 2.14
C LEU A 449 -24.09 -25.30 1.46
N GLY A 450 -22.86 -25.52 0.99
CA GLY A 450 -22.46 -26.78 0.37
C GLY A 450 -22.50 -27.96 1.34
N THR A 451 -22.09 -27.76 2.60
CA THR A 451 -22.12 -28.82 3.63
C THR A 451 -23.55 -29.19 4.00
N LEU A 452 -24.46 -28.21 4.14
CA LEU A 452 -25.87 -28.45 4.43
C LEU A 452 -26.56 -29.28 3.33
N GLY A 453 -26.30 -28.96 2.05
CA GLY A 453 -26.89 -29.70 0.93
C GLY A 453 -26.45 -31.17 0.85
N SER A 454 -25.20 -31.46 1.20
CA SER A 454 -24.67 -32.84 1.20
C SER A 454 -25.18 -33.71 2.36
N GLY A 455 -25.61 -33.09 3.47
CA GLY A 455 -26.16 -33.80 4.62
C GLY A 455 -27.55 -34.38 4.35
N MET A 456 -28.34 -33.72 3.51
CA MET A 456 -29.71 -34.15 3.17
C MET A 456 -29.76 -35.30 2.15
N SER A 457 -28.72 -35.50 1.34
CA SER A 457 -28.71 -36.54 0.30
C SER A 457 -28.21 -37.91 0.78
N ARG A 458 -27.90 -38.08 2.07
CA ARG A 458 -27.64 -39.41 2.65
C ARG A 458 -28.97 -39.98 3.15
N GLU A 459 -29.71 -40.64 2.27
CA GLU A 459 -30.79 -41.54 2.67
C GLU A 459 -30.28 -42.53 3.73
N PRO A 460 -31.06 -42.80 4.79
CA PRO A 460 -30.71 -43.85 5.74
C PRO A 460 -30.64 -45.16 4.96
N ARG A 461 -29.45 -45.76 4.89
CA ARG A 461 -29.33 -47.15 4.46
C ARG A 461 -30.13 -47.97 5.45
N THR A 462 -31.34 -48.37 5.05
CA THR A 462 -32.15 -49.35 5.75
C THR A 462 -31.36 -50.65 5.77
N SER A 463 -30.90 -51.02 6.97
CA SER A 463 -30.34 -52.34 7.27
C SER A 463 -31.43 -53.40 7.29
#